data_AF-A0A485BNV8-F1
#
_entry.id   AF-A0A485BNV8-F1
#
_cell.length_a   1.000
_cell.length_b   1.000
_cell.length_c   1.000
_cell.angle_alpha   90.00
_cell.angle_beta   90.00
_cell.angle_gamma   90.00
#
_symmetry.space_group_name_H-M   'P 1'
#
loop_
_entity.id
_entity.type
_entity.pdbx_description
1 polymer ?
#
loop_
_entity_poly.entity_id
_entity_poly.type
_entity_poly.pdbx_seq_one_letter_code
_entity_poly.pdbx_strand_id
1 'polypeptide(L)'
;MSVNNESQNLAGGAVVEKHLPQGGVYASLFDKINLTPVAELGDLNGFDDTTVMAETSADARVTAAVKVFMQCLQKSGHKVEKLDKTILDHHIAELDFQIGRQLDEVMHHPDFQRTEGVWRGLKSLVDKTDFRQNVKLELLDLSKEELRQDFEDFPEIIQSGLYKQTYIAEYDTPGGEPIAAVISAYEFDASAQDVALMRNISKVAAAAHMPFIGSAGPAFFLKENMEQVAAIKDIGNYFDRAEYIKWKSFRDTDDSRYIGLVMPRVLGRLPYGPDTVPVRSFNYVEEVKGPEHDKYLWTNASFAFAANMVKSFINNGWCVQIRGPQAGGAVQDLPIHLYDLGTGNQVKIPSEVMLPETREFEFANLGFIPLSYYKNRDYACFFSANSAQKPALYDTADATANSRICWIKHKALCYFGAYFRGKYRVDCHEGLSEEYFPERKKDGIHGGRKRGR
;
A
#
# COMPACT_ATOMS: atom_id res chain seq x y z
N MET A 1 34.37 9.77 -42.05
CA MET A 1 33.53 8.79 -42.75
C MET A 1 32.09 9.09 -42.35
N SER A 2 31.55 10.12 -43.00
CA SER A 2 30.20 10.63 -42.83
C SER A 2 29.63 10.60 -44.23
N VAL A 3 28.54 9.87 -44.44
CA VAL A 3 27.89 9.77 -45.75
C VAL A 3 26.52 10.42 -45.61
N ASN A 4 26.41 11.61 -46.20
CA ASN A 4 25.15 12.27 -46.51
C ASN A 4 24.36 11.42 -47.51
N ASN A 5 23.04 11.36 -47.33
CA ASN A 5 22.14 11.23 -48.47
C ASN A 5 20.92 12.11 -48.21
N GLU A 6 20.87 13.22 -48.94
CA GLU A 6 19.69 14.05 -49.14
C GLU A 6 18.66 13.27 -49.95
N SER A 7 17.46 13.10 -49.40
CA SER A 7 16.30 12.58 -50.14
C SER A 7 15.47 13.76 -50.62
N GLN A 8 15.47 13.97 -51.93
CA GLN A 8 14.76 15.03 -52.64
C GLN A 8 13.24 14.99 -52.39
N ASN A 9 12.69 16.15 -52.07
CA ASN A 9 11.28 16.46 -52.25
C ASN A 9 10.94 16.42 -53.75
N LEU A 10 10.12 15.44 -54.15
CA LEU A 10 9.42 15.44 -55.42
C LEU A 10 7.93 15.50 -55.15
N ALA A 11 7.38 16.71 -55.32
CA ALA A 11 5.97 16.96 -55.49
C ALA A 11 5.48 16.18 -56.72
N GLY A 12 4.66 15.15 -56.49
CA GLY A 12 3.93 14.41 -57.51
C GLY A 12 2.51 14.21 -57.01
N GLY A 13 1.60 15.10 -57.42
CA GLY A 13 0.20 15.01 -57.10
C GLY A 13 -0.40 13.71 -57.66
N ALA A 14 -0.84 12.83 -56.76
CA ALA A 14 -1.83 11.82 -57.08
C ALA A 14 -3.21 12.46 -56.88
N VAL A 15 -3.69 13.13 -57.93
CA VAL A 15 -5.10 13.54 -58.04
C VAL A 15 -5.93 12.26 -58.13
N VAL A 16 -6.53 11.86 -57.00
CA VAL A 16 -7.70 10.99 -57.01
C VAL A 16 -8.89 11.88 -56.72
N GLU A 17 -9.42 12.51 -57.77
CA GLU A 17 -10.78 13.03 -57.78
C GLU A 17 -11.74 11.86 -57.54
N LYS A 18 -12.07 11.61 -56.26
CA LYS A 18 -13.34 10.97 -55.92
C LYS A 18 -14.29 12.08 -55.52
N HIS A 19 -15.03 12.58 -56.51
CA HIS A 19 -16.28 13.30 -56.28
C HIS A 19 -17.08 12.57 -55.20
N LEU A 20 -17.18 13.17 -54.01
CA LEU A 20 -18.18 12.79 -53.02
C LEU A 20 -19.55 12.99 -53.69
N PRO A 21 -20.42 11.97 -53.74
CA PRO A 21 -21.70 12.11 -54.42
C PRO A 21 -22.52 13.23 -53.76
N GLN A 22 -22.75 14.30 -54.51
CA GLN A 22 -23.76 15.31 -54.18
C GLN A 22 -25.11 14.58 -54.12
N GLY A 23 -25.60 14.36 -52.90
CA GLY A 23 -26.78 13.52 -52.61
C GLY A 23 -26.52 12.34 -51.67
N GLY A 24 -25.29 12.15 -51.18
CA GLY A 24 -24.99 11.19 -50.12
C GLY A 24 -25.55 11.64 -48.77
N VAL A 25 -25.96 10.67 -47.95
CA VAL A 25 -26.45 10.85 -46.55
C VAL A 25 -25.53 11.76 -45.71
N TYR A 26 -24.24 11.79 -46.06
CA TYR A 26 -23.22 12.65 -45.46
C TYR A 26 -23.57 14.14 -45.63
N ALA A 27 -23.77 14.63 -46.86
CA ALA A 27 -24.04 16.04 -47.12
C ALA A 27 -25.38 16.52 -46.52
N SER A 28 -26.41 15.66 -46.55
CA SER A 28 -27.73 16.00 -46.00
C SER A 28 -27.80 16.01 -44.47
N LEU A 29 -26.86 15.35 -43.78
CA LEU A 29 -26.70 15.46 -42.33
C LEU A 29 -26.05 16.80 -41.94
N PHE A 30 -25.01 17.24 -42.65
CA PHE A 30 -24.35 18.52 -42.38
C PHE A 30 -25.27 19.73 -42.64
N ASP A 31 -26.11 19.66 -43.69
CA ASP A 31 -27.11 20.68 -43.99
C ASP A 31 -28.20 20.80 -42.88
N LYS A 32 -28.54 19.71 -42.19
CA LYS A 32 -29.51 19.73 -41.09
C LYS A 32 -28.94 20.30 -39.78
N ILE A 33 -27.62 20.32 -39.65
CA ILE A 33 -26.91 20.72 -38.42
C ILE A 33 -26.32 22.14 -38.56
N ASN A 34 -26.53 22.83 -39.70
CA ASN A 34 -25.95 24.14 -40.02
C ASN A 34 -24.41 24.19 -39.89
N LEU A 35 -23.72 23.14 -40.34
CA LEU A 35 -22.26 23.07 -40.31
C LEU A 35 -21.72 22.79 -41.71
N THR A 36 -20.64 23.47 -42.11
CA THR A 36 -19.97 23.19 -43.39
C THR A 36 -19.00 22.02 -43.23
N PRO A 37 -19.15 20.92 -43.99
CA PRO A 37 -18.25 19.78 -43.89
C PRO A 37 -16.84 20.18 -44.35
N VAL A 38 -15.84 19.95 -43.50
CA VAL A 38 -14.43 20.19 -43.85
C VAL A 38 -13.96 19.07 -44.79
N ALA A 39 -13.42 19.43 -45.96
CA ALA A 39 -13.08 18.49 -47.03
C ALA A 39 -11.88 17.59 -46.72
N GLU A 40 -10.97 18.04 -45.85
CA GLU A 40 -9.79 17.27 -45.42
C GLU A 40 -9.65 17.33 -43.90
N LEU A 41 -9.74 16.17 -43.27
CA LEU A 41 -9.33 15.97 -41.89
C LEU A 41 -7.89 15.47 -41.90
N GLY A 42 -7.03 16.09 -41.08
CA GLY A 42 -5.72 15.54 -40.75
C GLY A 42 -5.82 14.16 -40.08
N ASP A 43 -4.68 13.53 -39.82
CA ASP A 43 -4.62 12.21 -39.21
C ASP A 43 -5.37 12.19 -37.87
N LEU A 44 -6.25 11.20 -37.66
CA LEU A 44 -7.14 11.12 -36.49
C LEU A 44 -6.36 11.04 -35.18
N ASN A 45 -5.11 10.57 -35.23
CA ASN A 45 -4.18 10.49 -34.10
C ASN A 45 -3.81 11.86 -33.49
N GLY A 46 -4.04 12.97 -34.21
CA GLY A 46 -3.80 14.32 -33.67
C GLY A 46 -4.83 14.76 -32.63
N PHE A 47 -5.99 14.09 -32.55
CA PHE A 47 -7.08 14.44 -31.63
C PHE A 47 -6.91 13.85 -30.22
N ASP A 48 -5.88 13.05 -29.98
CA ASP A 48 -5.55 12.54 -28.64
C ASP A 48 -5.01 13.65 -27.72
N ASP A 49 -4.49 14.75 -28.28
CA ASP A 49 -3.98 15.88 -27.51
C ASP A 49 -5.10 16.90 -27.19
N THR A 50 -5.29 17.13 -25.88
CA THR A 50 -6.23 18.14 -25.35
C THR A 50 -6.00 19.55 -25.90
N THR A 51 -4.77 19.90 -26.27
CA THR A 51 -4.46 21.22 -26.84
C THR A 51 -4.97 21.35 -28.28
N VAL A 52 -4.76 20.32 -29.10
CA VAL A 52 -5.26 20.23 -30.47
C VAL A 52 -6.80 20.19 -30.48
N MET A 53 -7.42 19.50 -29.51
CA MET A 53 -8.88 19.50 -29.30
C MET A 53 -9.45 20.90 -28.98
N ALA A 54 -8.70 21.73 -28.26
CA ALA A 54 -9.12 23.09 -27.90
C ALA A 54 -8.96 24.07 -29.06
N GLU A 55 -7.89 23.94 -29.86
CA GLU A 55 -7.59 24.80 -31.00
C GLU A 55 -8.43 24.47 -32.25
N THR A 56 -8.94 23.24 -32.36
CA THR A 56 -9.72 22.81 -33.52
C THR A 56 -11.16 23.37 -33.51
N SER A 57 -11.62 23.88 -34.65
CA SER A 57 -12.99 24.38 -34.81
C SER A 57 -14.03 23.30 -34.52
N ALA A 58 -15.22 23.70 -34.04
CA ALA A 58 -16.30 22.76 -33.74
C ALA A 58 -16.69 21.91 -34.96
N ASP A 59 -16.70 22.52 -36.16
CA ASP A 59 -17.05 21.90 -37.43
C ASP A 59 -16.10 20.75 -37.81
N ALA A 60 -14.80 20.95 -37.60
CA ALA A 60 -13.80 19.90 -37.85
C ALA A 60 -13.94 18.73 -36.86
N ARG A 61 -14.23 19.01 -35.58
CA ARG A 61 -14.50 17.97 -34.57
C ARG A 61 -15.73 17.13 -34.91
N VAL A 62 -16.82 17.79 -35.31
CA VAL A 62 -18.06 17.09 -35.71
C VAL A 62 -17.84 16.28 -36.98
N THR A 63 -17.07 16.81 -37.94
CA THR A 63 -16.76 16.09 -39.18
C THR A 63 -15.93 14.83 -38.92
N ALA A 64 -14.98 14.89 -37.98
CA ALA A 64 -14.21 13.72 -37.54
C ALA A 64 -15.11 12.68 -36.87
N ALA A 65 -15.96 13.10 -35.93
CA ALA A 65 -16.86 12.21 -35.21
C ALA A 65 -17.84 11.48 -36.14
N VAL A 66 -18.44 12.19 -37.11
CA VAL A 66 -19.35 11.59 -38.09
C VAL A 66 -18.61 10.59 -38.99
N LYS A 67 -17.36 10.88 -39.38
CA LYS A 67 -16.53 9.95 -40.17
C LYS A 67 -16.26 8.65 -39.42
N VAL A 68 -15.85 8.75 -38.16
CA VAL A 68 -15.60 7.58 -37.28
C VAL A 68 -16.89 6.78 -37.09
N PHE A 69 -18.00 7.46 -36.82
CA PHE A 69 -19.29 6.80 -36.65
C PHE A 69 -19.73 6.04 -37.91
N MET A 70 -19.55 6.61 -39.10
CA MET A 70 -19.85 5.94 -40.37
C MET A 70 -18.94 4.72 -40.60
N GLN A 71 -17.67 4.77 -40.18
CA GLN A 71 -16.78 3.61 -40.23
C GLN A 71 -17.21 2.50 -39.27
N CYS A 72 -17.64 2.84 -38.05
CA CYS A 72 -18.19 1.88 -37.09
C CYS A 72 -19.45 1.20 -37.63
N LEU A 73 -20.36 1.96 -38.24
CA LEU A 73 -21.56 1.42 -38.90
C LEU A 73 -21.23 0.50 -40.08
N GLN A 74 -20.21 0.84 -40.88
CA GLN A 74 -19.76 -0.03 -41.97
C GLN A 74 -19.22 -1.37 -41.45
N LYS A 75 -18.50 -1.36 -40.32
CA LYS A 75 -17.96 -2.58 -39.70
C LYS A 75 -19.05 -3.46 -39.07
N SER A 76 -20.11 -2.87 -38.52
CA SER A 76 -21.18 -3.63 -37.86
C SER A 76 -22.14 -4.30 -38.84
N GLY A 77 -22.17 -3.89 -40.12
CA GLY A 77 -22.91 -4.57 -41.19
C GLY A 77 -24.45 -4.53 -41.05
N HIS A 78 -24.98 -3.85 -40.04
CA HIS A 78 -26.42 -3.70 -39.82
C HIS A 78 -27.00 -2.60 -40.72
N LYS A 79 -28.12 -2.89 -41.40
CA LYS A 79 -28.88 -1.86 -42.13
C LYS A 79 -29.61 -0.98 -41.12
N VAL A 80 -29.09 0.23 -40.95
CA VAL A 80 -29.69 1.24 -40.06
C VAL A 80 -30.65 2.11 -40.86
N GLU A 81 -31.94 2.03 -40.57
CA GLU A 81 -32.98 2.88 -41.21
C GLU A 81 -33.11 4.26 -40.57
N LYS A 82 -32.73 4.39 -39.28
CA LYS A 82 -32.68 5.66 -38.54
C LYS A 82 -31.48 5.71 -37.61
N LEU A 83 -30.78 6.84 -37.61
CA LEU A 83 -29.79 7.18 -36.58
C LEU A 83 -30.53 7.49 -35.28
N ASP A 84 -30.72 6.48 -34.44
CA ASP A 84 -31.25 6.65 -33.10
C ASP A 84 -30.11 6.83 -32.09
N LYS A 85 -30.36 7.62 -31.05
CA LYS A 85 -29.43 7.82 -29.92
C LYS A 85 -28.97 6.48 -29.32
N THR A 86 -29.83 5.48 -29.32
CA THR A 86 -29.57 4.13 -28.82
C THR A 86 -28.43 3.42 -29.55
N ILE A 87 -28.24 3.67 -30.86
CA ILE A 87 -27.15 3.06 -31.63
C ILE A 87 -25.81 3.69 -31.25
N LEU A 88 -25.81 5.01 -31.05
CA LEU A 88 -24.64 5.74 -30.56
C LEU A 88 -24.27 5.25 -29.15
N ASP A 89 -25.24 5.19 -28.25
CA ASP A 89 -25.06 4.72 -26.87
C ASP A 89 -24.55 3.26 -26.86
N HIS A 90 -25.02 2.41 -27.78
CA HIS A 90 -24.53 1.03 -27.92
C HIS A 90 -23.06 0.96 -28.35
N HIS A 91 -22.65 1.74 -29.35
CA HIS A 91 -21.26 1.77 -29.79
C HIS A 91 -20.33 2.40 -28.74
N ILE A 92 -20.80 3.41 -28.00
CA ILE A 92 -20.07 3.96 -26.86
C ILE A 92 -19.90 2.87 -25.79
N ALA A 93 -20.96 2.14 -25.46
CA ALA A 93 -20.87 1.04 -24.49
C ALA A 93 -19.93 -0.09 -24.95
N GLU A 94 -19.87 -0.39 -26.24
CA GLU A 94 -18.93 -1.36 -26.82
C GLU A 94 -17.48 -0.87 -26.71
N LEU A 95 -17.23 0.41 -26.98
CA LEU A 95 -15.91 1.03 -26.79
C LEU A 95 -15.50 1.04 -25.32
N ASP A 96 -16.39 1.46 -24.43
CA ASP A 96 -16.16 1.46 -22.97
C ASP A 96 -15.86 0.04 -22.47
N PHE A 97 -16.54 -0.97 -23.00
CA PHE A 97 -16.26 -2.37 -22.69
C PHE A 97 -14.88 -2.82 -23.19
N GLN A 98 -14.49 -2.46 -24.42
CA GLN A 98 -13.17 -2.80 -24.96
C GLN A 98 -12.03 -2.12 -24.19
N ILE A 99 -12.20 -0.83 -23.87
CA ILE A 99 -11.24 -0.05 -23.06
C ILE A 99 -11.19 -0.62 -21.65
N GLY A 100 -12.34 -0.93 -21.04
CA GLY A 100 -12.43 -1.52 -19.70
C GLY A 100 -11.68 -2.83 -19.60
N ARG A 101 -11.85 -3.75 -20.56
CA ARG A 101 -11.11 -5.02 -20.59
C ARG A 101 -9.60 -4.82 -20.71
N GLN A 102 -9.15 -3.88 -21.54
CA GLN A 102 -7.74 -3.59 -21.67
C GLN A 102 -7.17 -2.97 -20.39
N LEU A 103 -7.96 -2.11 -19.72
CA LEU A 103 -7.58 -1.49 -18.46
C LEU A 103 -7.52 -2.51 -17.32
N ASP A 104 -8.45 -3.47 -17.27
CA ASP A 104 -8.44 -4.57 -16.31
C ASP A 104 -7.14 -5.38 -16.40
N GLU A 105 -6.70 -5.75 -17.61
CA GLU A 105 -5.43 -6.46 -17.81
C GLU A 105 -4.22 -5.66 -17.31
N VAL A 106 -4.21 -4.34 -17.52
CA VAL A 106 -3.12 -3.47 -17.04
C VAL A 106 -3.16 -3.33 -15.53
N MET A 107 -4.35 -3.10 -14.95
CA MET A 107 -4.51 -2.86 -13.52
C MET A 107 -4.36 -4.14 -12.69
N HIS A 108 -4.73 -5.30 -13.22
CA HIS A 108 -4.58 -6.60 -12.56
C HIS A 108 -3.20 -7.23 -12.80
N HIS A 109 -2.32 -6.56 -13.56
CA HIS A 109 -0.95 -7.01 -13.70
C HIS A 109 -0.22 -6.97 -12.35
N PRO A 110 0.50 -8.05 -11.95
CA PRO A 110 1.08 -8.17 -10.61
C PRO A 110 2.08 -7.06 -10.24
N ASP A 111 2.84 -6.56 -11.21
CA ASP A 111 3.80 -5.47 -10.95
C ASP A 111 3.11 -4.12 -10.73
N PHE A 112 1.99 -3.88 -11.43
CA PHE A 112 1.20 -2.68 -11.24
C PHE A 112 0.48 -2.73 -9.89
N GLN A 113 -0.17 -3.86 -9.58
CA GLN A 113 -0.82 -4.05 -8.28
C GLN A 113 0.15 -3.95 -7.11
N ARG A 114 1.38 -4.48 -7.22
CA ARG A 114 2.40 -4.34 -6.18
C ARG A 114 2.71 -2.87 -5.92
N THR A 115 2.97 -2.11 -6.98
CA THR A 115 3.31 -0.68 -6.90
C THR A 115 2.12 0.14 -6.39
N GLU A 116 0.93 -0.10 -6.92
CA GLU A 116 -0.32 0.54 -6.50
C GLU A 116 -0.61 0.23 -5.02
N GLY A 117 -0.38 -1.01 -4.57
CA GLY A 117 -0.60 -1.44 -3.20
C GLY A 117 0.31 -0.71 -2.20
N VAL A 118 1.59 -0.52 -2.53
CA VAL A 118 2.52 0.24 -1.70
C VAL A 118 2.11 1.72 -1.63
N TRP A 119 1.89 2.36 -2.78
CA TRP A 119 1.55 3.78 -2.84
C TRP A 119 0.19 4.11 -2.24
N ARG A 120 -0.81 3.25 -2.42
CA ARG A 120 -2.12 3.43 -1.77
C ARG A 120 -2.06 3.16 -0.27
N GLY A 121 -1.28 2.17 0.18
CA GLY A 121 -1.01 1.96 1.59
C GLY A 121 -0.37 3.18 2.24
N LEU A 122 0.65 3.75 1.58
CA LEU A 122 1.29 4.99 2.01
C LEU A 122 0.33 6.18 1.99
N LYS A 123 -0.47 6.33 0.93
CA LYS A 123 -1.48 7.39 0.82
C LYS A 123 -2.49 7.32 1.97
N SER A 124 -2.95 6.12 2.31
CA SER A 124 -3.83 5.87 3.46
C SER A 124 -3.19 6.29 4.79
N LEU A 125 -1.89 6.01 4.98
CA LEU A 125 -1.15 6.46 6.16
C LEU A 125 -1.04 7.98 6.22
N VAL A 126 -0.70 8.63 5.11
CA VAL A 126 -0.58 10.09 5.00
C VAL A 126 -1.93 10.77 5.27
N ASP A 127 -3.01 10.28 4.68
CA ASP A 127 -4.35 10.86 4.85
C ASP A 127 -4.90 10.73 6.28
N LYS A 128 -4.48 9.67 7.00
CA LYS A 128 -4.85 9.45 8.41
C LYS A 128 -3.93 10.17 9.40
N THR A 129 -2.87 10.84 8.94
CA THR A 129 -1.88 11.50 9.79
C THR A 129 -2.12 13.01 9.85
N ASP A 130 -2.26 13.57 11.05
CA ASP A 130 -2.26 15.03 11.24
C ASP A 130 -0.83 15.54 11.46
N PHE A 131 -0.24 16.09 10.40
CA PHE A 131 1.12 16.64 10.40
C PHE A 131 1.29 17.90 11.29
N ARG A 132 0.20 18.51 11.77
CA ARG A 132 0.29 19.66 12.68
C ARG A 132 0.72 19.28 14.09
N GLN A 133 0.63 18.00 14.45
CA GLN A 133 0.87 17.46 15.79
C GLN A 133 2.29 16.89 15.96
N ASN A 134 3.31 17.55 15.37
CA ASN A 134 4.73 17.14 15.42
C ASN A 134 4.99 15.70 14.94
N VAL A 135 4.28 15.26 13.89
CA VAL A 135 4.53 13.98 13.24
C VAL A 135 5.23 14.24 11.91
N LYS A 136 6.34 13.55 11.68
CA LYS A 136 7.04 13.53 10.39
C LYS A 136 7.07 12.11 9.84
N LEU A 137 6.92 12.01 8.52
CA LEU A 137 7.05 10.75 7.79
C LEU A 137 8.19 10.93 6.79
N GLU A 138 9.18 10.07 6.87
CA GLU A 138 10.29 10.01 5.93
C GLU A 138 10.13 8.79 5.03
N LEU A 139 10.43 8.98 3.75
CA LEU A 139 10.30 7.94 2.74
C LEU A 139 11.69 7.54 2.26
N LEU A 140 12.01 6.27 2.45
CA LEU A 140 13.18 5.63 1.91
C LEU A 140 12.73 4.65 0.84
N ASP A 141 13.08 4.93 -0.42
CA ASP A 141 12.89 3.97 -1.49
C ASP A 141 14.02 2.94 -1.43
N LEU A 142 13.63 1.70 -1.19
CA LEU A 142 14.56 0.58 -1.07
C LEU A 142 13.82 -0.71 -1.39
N SER A 143 14.36 -1.51 -2.31
CA SER A 143 13.85 -2.85 -2.54
C SER A 143 14.36 -3.82 -1.47
N LYS A 144 13.60 -4.90 -1.24
CA LYS A 144 14.00 -5.97 -0.31
C LYS A 144 15.31 -6.65 -0.72
N GLU A 145 15.54 -6.75 -2.03
CA GLU A 145 16.75 -7.36 -2.61
C GLU A 145 17.98 -6.48 -2.42
N GLU A 146 17.87 -5.17 -2.65
CA GLU A 146 18.96 -4.23 -2.39
C GLU A 146 19.33 -4.17 -0.91
N LEU A 147 18.33 -4.21 -0.01
CA LEU A 147 18.61 -4.28 1.43
C LEU A 147 19.32 -5.58 1.80
N ARG A 148 19.00 -6.70 1.15
CA ARG A 148 19.70 -7.96 1.36
C ARG A 148 21.15 -7.86 0.87
N GLN A 149 21.34 -7.32 -0.32
CA GLN A 149 22.66 -7.13 -0.90
C GLN A 149 23.55 -6.21 -0.03
N ASP A 150 23.01 -5.13 0.53
CA ASP A 150 23.76 -4.24 1.44
C ASP A 150 24.31 -5.00 2.67
N PHE A 151 23.53 -5.91 3.25
CA PHE A 151 24.00 -6.73 4.37
C PHE A 151 24.96 -7.86 3.98
N GLU A 152 24.93 -8.31 2.71
CA GLU A 152 25.89 -9.28 2.18
C GLU A 152 27.23 -8.62 1.87
N ASP A 153 27.20 -7.41 1.30
CA ASP A 153 28.38 -6.60 1.00
C ASP A 153 29.06 -6.09 2.29
N PHE A 154 28.27 -5.75 3.32
CA PHE A 154 28.75 -5.29 4.62
C PHE A 154 28.32 -6.23 5.76
N PRO A 155 29.13 -7.26 6.10
CA PRO A 155 28.84 -8.15 7.21
C PRO A 155 28.77 -7.45 8.58
N GLU A 156 29.47 -6.31 8.72
CA GLU A 156 29.38 -5.46 9.89
C GLU A 156 28.22 -4.47 9.77
N ILE A 157 27.31 -4.58 10.73
CA ILE A 157 26.06 -3.83 10.78
C ILE A 157 26.29 -2.31 10.84
N ILE A 158 27.37 -1.89 11.48
CA ILE A 158 27.75 -0.48 11.64
C ILE A 158 28.06 0.18 10.28
N GLN A 159 28.43 -0.62 9.28
CA GLN A 159 28.80 -0.15 7.95
C GLN A 159 27.63 -0.16 6.96
N SER A 160 26.54 -0.87 7.28
CA SER A 160 25.32 -0.95 6.45
C SER A 160 24.73 0.43 6.18
N GLY A 161 24.16 0.60 4.98
CA GLY A 161 23.46 1.82 4.59
C GLY A 161 22.29 2.15 5.53
N LEU A 162 21.52 1.14 5.95
CA LEU A 162 20.39 1.32 6.87
C LEU A 162 20.85 1.84 8.23
N TYR A 163 21.97 1.33 8.75
CA TYR A 163 22.53 1.80 10.02
C TYR A 163 23.01 3.25 9.92
N LYS A 164 23.66 3.62 8.82
CA LYS A 164 24.12 5.01 8.59
C LYS A 164 22.95 5.99 8.58
N GLN A 165 21.86 5.67 7.88
CA GLN A 165 20.69 6.55 7.81
C GLN A 165 19.92 6.61 9.13
N THR A 166 19.71 5.48 9.79
CA THR A 166 18.83 5.45 10.97
C THR A 166 19.56 5.77 12.27
N TYR A 167 20.77 5.24 12.46
CA TYR A 167 21.55 5.46 13.68
C TYR A 167 22.45 6.68 13.58
N ILE A 168 23.29 6.79 12.55
CA ILE A 168 24.33 7.84 12.50
C ILE A 168 23.71 9.20 12.18
N ALA A 169 22.93 9.30 11.10
CA ALA A 169 22.37 10.57 10.65
C ALA A 169 21.36 11.16 11.65
N GLU A 170 20.53 10.33 12.28
CA GLU A 170 19.49 10.81 13.19
C GLU A 170 19.83 10.58 14.66
N TYR A 171 19.98 9.32 15.08
CA TYR A 171 20.07 8.98 16.51
C TYR A 171 21.39 9.42 17.18
N ASP A 172 22.50 9.42 16.46
CA ASP A 172 23.83 9.76 16.96
C ASP A 172 24.26 11.19 16.63
N THR A 173 23.61 11.87 15.68
CA THR A 173 23.93 13.26 15.35
C THR A 173 23.29 14.23 16.35
N PRO A 174 24.04 15.20 16.91
CA PRO A 174 23.47 16.24 17.78
C PRO A 174 22.41 17.06 17.03
N GLY A 175 21.19 17.14 17.60
CA GLY A 175 20.07 17.85 16.98
C GLY A 175 19.30 17.05 15.92
N GLY A 176 19.67 15.78 15.69
CA GLY A 176 18.90 14.87 14.85
C GLY A 176 17.56 14.48 15.48
N GLU A 177 16.64 13.99 14.66
CA GLU A 177 15.30 13.59 15.07
C GLU A 177 15.19 12.06 15.04
N PRO A 178 15.21 11.39 16.21
CA PRO A 178 15.30 9.94 16.26
C PRO A 178 14.08 9.27 15.64
N ILE A 179 14.32 8.30 14.75
CA ILE A 179 13.27 7.55 14.07
C ILE A 179 12.50 6.70 15.09
N ALA A 180 11.20 6.96 15.19
CA ALA A 180 10.33 6.31 16.16
C ALA A 180 10.02 4.86 15.85
N ALA A 181 9.86 4.53 14.56
CA ALA A 181 9.58 3.19 14.05
C ALA A 181 9.85 3.16 12.55
N VAL A 182 10.30 2.02 12.04
CA VAL A 182 10.44 1.79 10.59
C VAL A 182 9.28 0.92 10.13
N ILE A 183 8.52 1.42 9.15
CA ILE A 183 7.38 0.72 8.57
C ILE A 183 7.79 0.27 7.19
N SER A 184 7.82 -1.05 6.98
CA SER A 184 8.15 -1.64 5.69
C SER A 184 6.89 -2.14 4.99
N ALA A 185 6.89 -2.01 3.67
CA ALA A 185 5.90 -2.65 2.80
C ALA A 185 6.29 -4.10 2.46
N TYR A 186 7.38 -4.62 3.02
CA TYR A 186 7.89 -5.95 2.71
C TYR A 186 7.03 -7.05 3.30
N GLU A 187 7.00 -8.14 2.56
CA GLU A 187 6.48 -9.43 3.00
C GLU A 187 7.64 -10.37 3.22
N PHE A 188 7.74 -10.84 4.46
CA PHE A 188 8.71 -11.84 4.85
C PHE A 188 8.14 -13.23 4.69
N ASP A 189 9.00 -14.16 4.31
CA ASP A 189 8.74 -15.59 4.23
C ASP A 189 9.55 -16.37 5.29
N ALA A 190 9.37 -17.69 5.32
CA ALA A 190 10.11 -18.59 6.21
C ALA A 190 11.46 -19.03 5.64
N SER A 191 11.89 -18.47 4.51
CA SER A 191 13.17 -18.80 3.88
C SER A 191 14.33 -18.43 4.80
N ALA A 192 15.42 -19.18 4.65
CA ALA A 192 16.67 -18.90 5.32
C ALA A 192 17.18 -17.48 5.08
N GLN A 193 17.00 -16.97 3.87
CA GLN A 193 17.46 -15.65 3.45
C GLN A 193 16.68 -14.54 4.17
N ASP A 194 15.35 -14.64 4.23
CA ASP A 194 14.51 -13.68 4.92
C ASP A 194 14.70 -13.71 6.43
N VAL A 195 14.87 -14.88 7.03
CA VAL A 195 15.18 -14.98 8.46
C VAL A 195 16.55 -14.38 8.78
N ALA A 196 17.53 -14.53 7.90
CA ALA A 196 18.83 -13.86 8.05
C ALA A 196 18.72 -12.34 7.90
N LEU A 197 17.93 -11.86 6.93
CA LEU A 197 17.63 -10.45 6.74
C LEU A 197 16.93 -9.86 7.98
N MET A 198 15.88 -10.50 8.48
CA MET A 198 15.19 -10.09 9.71
C MET A 198 16.14 -10.05 10.91
N ARG A 199 17.09 -10.99 11.01
CA ARG A 199 18.10 -10.99 12.05
C ARG A 199 19.03 -9.78 11.95
N ASN A 200 19.50 -9.42 10.76
CA ASN A 200 20.34 -8.25 10.57
C ASN A 200 19.58 -6.94 10.85
N ILE A 201 18.35 -6.81 10.34
CA ILE A 201 17.46 -5.68 10.61
C ILE A 201 17.19 -5.56 12.11
N SER A 202 16.93 -6.67 12.81
CA SER A 202 16.64 -6.66 14.25
C SER A 202 17.80 -6.09 15.08
N LYS A 203 19.04 -6.31 14.66
CA LYS A 203 20.22 -5.75 15.33
C LYS A 203 20.39 -4.25 15.07
N VAL A 204 20.14 -3.78 13.83
CA VAL A 204 20.10 -2.34 13.52
C VAL A 204 19.01 -1.66 14.35
N ALA A 205 17.82 -2.24 14.35
CA ALA A 205 16.65 -1.80 15.10
C ALA A 205 16.92 -1.75 16.61
N ALA A 206 17.63 -2.75 17.16
CA ALA A 206 18.04 -2.78 18.55
C ALA A 206 19.04 -1.68 18.90
N ALA A 207 20.00 -1.38 18.01
CA ALA A 207 20.98 -0.33 18.23
C ALA A 207 20.34 1.08 18.19
N ALA A 208 19.44 1.34 17.24
CA ALA A 208 18.75 2.63 17.10
C ALA A 208 17.51 2.78 18.00
N HIS A 209 17.15 1.73 18.76
CA HIS A 209 15.91 1.67 19.54
C HIS A 209 14.66 2.00 18.71
N MET A 210 14.58 1.47 17.49
CA MET A 210 13.45 1.65 16.59
C MET A 210 12.80 0.30 16.29
N PRO A 211 11.52 0.06 16.59
CA PRO A 211 10.86 -1.15 16.15
C PRO A 211 10.68 -1.12 14.63
N PHE A 212 10.96 -2.25 13.99
CA PHE A 212 10.75 -2.46 12.57
C PHE A 212 9.48 -3.31 12.38
N ILE A 213 8.53 -2.77 11.62
CA ILE A 213 7.24 -3.39 11.34
C ILE A 213 7.23 -3.84 9.87
N GLY A 214 6.99 -5.12 9.65
CA GLY A 214 6.78 -5.70 8.32
C GLY A 214 5.53 -6.57 8.28
N SER A 215 5.34 -7.30 7.19
CA SER A 215 4.23 -8.24 7.02
C SER A 215 4.73 -9.67 6.88
N ALA A 216 3.91 -10.63 7.31
CA ALA A 216 4.08 -12.04 6.99
C ALA A 216 3.10 -12.43 5.89
N GLY A 217 3.63 -12.80 4.72
CA GLY A 217 2.80 -13.24 3.59
C GLY A 217 2.35 -14.70 3.72
N PRO A 218 1.48 -15.20 2.81
CA PRO A 218 1.06 -16.60 2.79
C PRO A 218 2.24 -17.58 2.63
N ALA A 219 3.25 -17.17 1.85
CA ALA A 219 4.49 -17.92 1.63
C ALA A 219 5.26 -18.20 2.93
N PHE A 220 5.11 -17.33 3.94
CA PHE A 220 5.67 -17.56 5.27
C PHE A 220 5.14 -18.87 5.89
N PHE A 221 3.88 -19.18 5.64
CA PHE A 221 3.22 -20.39 6.14
C PHE A 221 3.29 -21.54 5.13
N LEU A 222 4.15 -21.47 4.10
CA LEU A 222 4.25 -22.46 3.02
C LEU A 222 2.88 -22.75 2.36
N LYS A 223 2.07 -21.70 2.21
CA LYS A 223 0.76 -21.70 1.56
C LYS A 223 0.72 -20.68 0.44
N GLU A 224 -0.14 -20.94 -0.53
CA GLU A 224 -0.37 -20.02 -1.65
C GLU A 224 -1.27 -18.86 -1.22
N ASN A 225 -2.34 -19.18 -0.45
CA ASN A 225 -3.37 -18.20 -0.08
C ASN A 225 -3.55 -18.08 1.43
N MET A 226 -3.92 -16.89 1.87
CA MET A 226 -4.17 -16.60 3.29
C MET A 226 -5.39 -17.35 3.86
N GLU A 227 -6.35 -17.70 3.01
CA GLU A 227 -7.47 -18.57 3.40
C GLU A 227 -7.00 -19.95 3.87
N GLN A 228 -5.98 -20.52 3.21
CA GLN A 228 -5.40 -21.80 3.60
C GLN A 228 -4.64 -21.70 4.92
N VAL A 229 -4.06 -20.52 5.22
CA VAL A 229 -3.39 -20.24 6.49
C VAL A 229 -4.40 -20.25 7.64
N ALA A 230 -5.56 -19.61 7.46
CA ALA A 230 -6.63 -19.65 8.46
C ALA A 230 -7.25 -21.05 8.64
N ALA A 231 -7.19 -21.90 7.60
CA ALA A 231 -7.69 -23.27 7.65
C ALA A 231 -6.78 -24.24 8.42
N ILE A 232 -5.55 -23.86 8.79
CA ILE A 232 -4.63 -24.72 9.55
C ILE A 232 -5.21 -24.99 10.94
N LYS A 233 -5.59 -26.24 11.24
CA LYS A 233 -6.24 -26.59 12.52
C LYS A 233 -5.37 -26.31 13.75
N ASP A 234 -4.10 -26.72 13.73
CA ASP A 234 -3.18 -26.54 14.85
C ASP A 234 -1.91 -25.82 14.38
N ILE A 235 -1.83 -24.54 14.69
CA ILE A 235 -0.74 -23.68 14.26
C ILE A 235 0.50 -23.95 15.13
N GLY A 236 0.34 -24.30 16.41
CA GLY A 236 1.46 -24.59 17.31
C GLY A 236 2.31 -25.75 16.77
N ASN A 237 1.67 -26.89 16.52
CA ASN A 237 2.34 -28.05 15.94
C ASN A 237 2.81 -27.81 14.50
N TYR A 238 2.13 -26.94 13.76
CA TYR A 238 2.54 -26.58 12.40
C TYR A 238 3.90 -25.88 12.36
N PHE A 239 4.15 -24.99 13.33
CA PHE A 239 5.44 -24.33 13.50
C PHE A 239 6.53 -25.25 14.07
N ASP A 240 6.19 -26.45 14.54
CA ASP A 240 7.16 -27.40 15.05
C ASP A 240 7.95 -28.16 13.98
N ARG A 241 7.57 -27.99 12.71
CA ARG A 241 8.25 -28.63 11.58
C ARG A 241 9.67 -28.09 11.34
N ALA A 242 10.45 -28.87 10.61
CA ALA A 242 11.88 -28.59 10.38
C ALA A 242 12.13 -27.30 9.58
N GLU A 243 11.19 -26.91 8.73
CA GLU A 243 11.26 -25.70 7.90
C GLU A 243 11.37 -24.43 8.77
N TYR A 244 10.79 -24.44 9.97
CA TYR A 244 10.78 -23.29 10.88
C TYR A 244 11.91 -23.30 11.91
N ILE A 245 12.90 -24.19 11.81
CA ILE A 245 14.04 -24.24 12.76
C ILE A 245 14.77 -22.89 12.83
N LYS A 246 15.03 -22.27 11.66
CA LYS A 246 15.69 -20.95 11.61
C LYS A 246 14.83 -19.86 12.22
N TRP A 247 13.52 -19.89 11.94
CA TRP A 247 12.56 -18.96 12.52
C TRP A 247 12.51 -19.07 14.06
N LYS A 248 12.42 -20.28 14.61
CA LYS A 248 12.48 -20.50 16.07
C LYS A 248 13.77 -19.96 16.67
N SER A 249 14.91 -20.29 16.08
CA SER A 249 16.21 -19.76 16.51
C SER A 249 16.26 -18.24 16.49
N PHE A 250 15.61 -17.59 15.52
CA PHE A 250 15.48 -16.14 15.48
C PHE A 250 14.59 -15.60 16.61
N ARG A 251 13.46 -16.25 16.90
CA ARG A 251 12.58 -15.83 18.01
C ARG A 251 13.22 -15.93 19.39
N ASP A 252 14.19 -16.83 19.55
CA ASP A 252 14.92 -16.99 20.81
C ASP A 252 16.01 -15.91 21.00
N THR A 253 16.34 -15.11 19.97
CA THR A 253 17.30 -13.99 20.12
C THR A 253 16.67 -12.80 20.82
N ASP A 254 17.49 -12.02 21.55
CA ASP A 254 16.99 -10.85 22.28
C ASP A 254 16.53 -9.73 21.33
N ASP A 255 17.25 -9.54 20.22
CA ASP A 255 17.01 -8.50 19.22
C ASP A 255 15.65 -8.65 18.51
N SER A 256 15.09 -9.86 18.46
CA SER A 256 13.82 -10.15 17.80
C SER A 256 12.62 -9.38 18.40
N ARG A 257 12.78 -8.78 19.59
CA ARG A 257 11.79 -7.90 20.23
C ARG A 257 11.46 -6.64 19.44
N TYR A 258 12.39 -6.19 18.60
CA TYR A 258 12.20 -4.99 17.78
C TYR A 258 11.47 -5.28 16.47
N ILE A 259 11.23 -6.55 16.13
CA ILE A 259 10.53 -6.94 14.91
C ILE A 259 9.06 -7.23 15.23
N GLY A 260 8.16 -6.60 14.47
CA GLY A 260 6.74 -6.92 14.45
C GLY A 260 6.30 -7.34 13.06
N LEU A 261 5.70 -8.51 12.94
CA LEU A 261 5.16 -9.00 11.67
C LEU A 261 3.63 -8.95 11.70
N VAL A 262 3.05 -8.16 10.82
CA VAL A 262 1.60 -7.95 10.70
C VAL A 262 1.01 -8.91 9.67
N MET A 263 -0.22 -9.35 9.90
CA MET A 263 -0.99 -10.19 8.97
C MET A 263 -2.49 -10.06 9.27
N PRO A 264 -3.43 -10.40 8.36
CA PRO A 264 -3.32 -10.48 6.90
C PRO A 264 -3.28 -9.09 6.24
N ARG A 265 -3.24 -9.04 4.89
CA ARG A 265 -3.37 -7.76 4.16
C ARG A 265 -4.79 -7.18 4.25
N VAL A 266 -4.91 -5.88 3.97
CA VAL A 266 -6.16 -5.11 3.99
C VAL A 266 -6.50 -4.54 2.62
N LEU A 267 -7.78 -4.38 2.34
CA LEU A 267 -8.26 -3.86 1.07
C LEU A 267 -7.88 -2.38 0.92
N GLY A 268 -7.14 -2.06 -0.13
CA GLY A 268 -6.63 -0.71 -0.38
C GLY A 268 -7.63 0.23 -1.03
N ARG A 269 -8.48 -0.30 -1.92
CA ARG A 269 -9.53 0.46 -2.58
C ARG A 269 -10.75 -0.41 -2.89
N LEU A 270 -11.88 0.24 -3.15
CA LEU A 270 -13.02 -0.40 -3.78
C LEU A 270 -12.76 -0.59 -5.29
N PRO A 271 -13.26 -1.69 -5.88
CA PRO A 271 -13.35 -1.83 -7.33
C PRO A 271 -14.11 -0.67 -7.96
N TYR A 272 -13.69 -0.25 -9.16
CA TYR A 272 -14.37 0.81 -9.88
C TYR A 272 -15.70 0.31 -10.44
N GLY A 273 -16.71 1.16 -10.35
CA GLY A 273 -18.05 0.84 -10.83
C GLY A 273 -18.98 2.03 -10.63
N PRO A 274 -20.10 2.09 -11.37
CA PRO A 274 -21.07 3.17 -11.28
C PRO A 274 -21.69 3.28 -9.88
N ASP A 275 -21.89 2.14 -9.21
CA ASP A 275 -22.49 2.05 -7.88
C ASP A 275 -21.48 2.28 -6.74
N THR A 276 -20.18 2.14 -7.02
CA THR A 276 -19.10 2.26 -6.03
C THR A 276 -18.35 3.58 -6.20
N VAL A 277 -17.36 3.61 -7.09
CA VAL A 277 -16.50 4.76 -7.38
C VAL A 277 -16.57 5.02 -8.88
N PRO A 278 -17.42 5.95 -9.34
CA PRO A 278 -17.58 6.23 -10.75
C PRO A 278 -16.37 7.01 -11.31
N VAL A 279 -15.97 6.66 -12.52
CA VAL A 279 -14.96 7.40 -13.30
C VAL A 279 -15.67 8.50 -14.10
N ARG A 280 -15.05 9.69 -14.21
CA ARG A 280 -15.67 10.85 -14.87
C ARG A 280 -15.69 10.77 -16.39
N SER A 281 -14.67 10.14 -16.98
CA SER A 281 -14.42 10.21 -18.42
C SER A 281 -15.17 9.17 -19.24
N PHE A 282 -15.34 7.96 -18.71
CA PHE A 282 -16.01 6.84 -19.37
C PHE A 282 -16.61 5.89 -18.33
N ASN A 283 -17.54 5.03 -18.74
CA ASN A 283 -18.20 4.10 -17.83
C ASN A 283 -17.34 2.85 -17.59
N TYR A 284 -16.44 2.94 -16.62
CA TYR A 284 -15.58 1.83 -16.23
C TYR A 284 -16.24 0.97 -15.14
N VAL A 285 -16.38 -0.33 -15.43
CA VAL A 285 -16.80 -1.35 -14.48
C VAL A 285 -15.68 -2.39 -14.41
N GLU A 286 -15.00 -2.46 -13.27
CA GLU A 286 -13.89 -3.38 -13.08
C GLU A 286 -14.41 -4.81 -12.85
N GLU A 287 -13.97 -5.78 -13.66
CA GLU A 287 -14.45 -7.16 -13.57
C GLU A 287 -13.85 -7.95 -12.40
N VAL A 288 -14.29 -7.62 -11.18
CA VAL A 288 -13.91 -8.34 -9.95
C VAL A 288 -15.02 -9.27 -9.50
N LYS A 289 -14.83 -10.57 -9.73
CA LYS A 289 -15.72 -11.60 -9.16
C LYS A 289 -15.34 -11.82 -7.70
N GLY A 290 -16.30 -11.70 -6.78
CA GLY A 290 -16.11 -11.93 -5.33
C GLY A 290 -15.16 -13.07 -4.91
N PRO A 291 -15.19 -14.27 -5.53
CA PRO A 291 -14.28 -15.37 -5.19
C PRO A 291 -12.83 -15.19 -5.66
N GLU A 292 -12.56 -14.40 -6.70
CA GLU A 292 -11.21 -14.16 -7.22
C GLU A 292 -10.51 -13.10 -6.36
N HIS A 293 -9.73 -13.57 -5.37
CA HIS A 293 -9.08 -12.70 -4.39
C HIS A 293 -7.95 -11.85 -4.99
N ASP A 294 -7.24 -12.36 -5.99
CA ASP A 294 -6.04 -11.72 -6.54
C ASP A 294 -6.36 -10.47 -7.37
N LYS A 295 -7.61 -10.33 -7.84
CA LYS A 295 -8.06 -9.14 -8.56
C LYS A 295 -8.30 -7.93 -7.64
N TYR A 296 -8.51 -8.17 -6.35
CA TYR A 296 -8.64 -7.07 -5.40
C TYR A 296 -7.27 -6.46 -5.10
N LEU A 297 -7.24 -5.14 -4.94
CA LEU A 297 -6.03 -4.45 -4.54
C LEU A 297 -5.79 -4.60 -3.03
N TRP A 298 -4.91 -5.53 -2.68
CA TRP A 298 -4.46 -5.71 -1.30
C TRP A 298 -3.30 -4.79 -0.97
N THR A 299 -3.36 -4.19 0.21
CA THR A 299 -2.34 -3.31 0.76
C THR A 299 -1.79 -3.92 2.05
N ASN A 300 -0.52 -3.66 2.31
CA ASN A 300 0.15 -4.18 3.50
C ASN A 300 -0.48 -3.58 4.77
N ALA A 301 -0.87 -4.45 5.71
CA ALA A 301 -1.44 -4.04 6.98
C ALA A 301 -0.44 -3.33 7.91
N SER A 302 0.86 -3.34 7.59
CA SER A 302 1.88 -2.53 8.27
C SER A 302 1.53 -1.03 8.26
N PHE A 303 0.98 -0.51 7.15
CA PHE A 303 0.53 0.88 7.05
C PHE A 303 -0.68 1.17 7.96
N ALA A 304 -1.63 0.23 8.04
CA ALA A 304 -2.77 0.35 8.95
C ALA A 304 -2.34 0.32 10.42
N PHE A 305 -1.35 -0.52 10.75
CA PHE A 305 -0.75 -0.55 12.09
C PHE A 305 0.00 0.75 12.41
N ALA A 306 0.74 1.29 11.44
CA ALA A 306 1.42 2.58 11.56
C ALA A 306 0.45 3.74 11.80
N ALA A 307 -0.69 3.77 11.10
CA ALA A 307 -1.73 4.78 11.32
C ALA A 307 -2.25 4.75 12.77
N ASN A 308 -2.40 3.56 13.36
CA ASN A 308 -2.77 3.43 14.78
C ASN A 308 -1.65 3.91 15.72
N MET A 309 -0.38 3.66 15.38
CA MET A 309 0.76 4.20 16.16
C MET A 309 0.76 5.73 16.15
N VAL A 310 0.59 6.35 14.98
CA VAL A 310 0.52 7.81 14.82
C VAL A 310 -0.68 8.38 15.58
N LYS A 311 -1.86 7.78 15.46
CA LYS A 311 -3.06 8.18 16.22
C LYS A 311 -2.84 8.11 17.72
N SER A 312 -2.15 7.06 18.19
CA SER A 312 -1.79 6.91 19.61
C SER A 312 -0.86 8.02 20.10
N PHE A 313 0.14 8.37 19.28
CA PHE A 313 1.07 9.47 19.56
C PHE A 313 0.36 10.81 19.61
N ILE A 314 -0.51 11.12 18.64
CA ILE A 314 -1.25 12.39 18.60
C ILE A 314 -2.15 12.53 19.84
N ASN A 315 -2.84 11.47 20.24
CA ASN A 315 -3.80 11.54 21.35
C ASN A 315 -3.12 11.57 22.73
N ASN A 316 -2.02 10.84 22.91
CA ASN A 316 -1.44 10.61 24.23
C ASN A 316 -0.01 11.17 24.40
N GLY A 317 0.63 11.62 23.32
CA GLY A 317 2.07 11.90 23.25
C GLY A 317 2.94 10.64 23.24
N TRP A 318 2.35 9.44 23.33
CA TRP A 318 3.07 8.16 23.42
C TRP A 318 2.35 7.05 22.66
N CYS A 319 3.11 6.16 22.02
CA CYS A 319 2.60 5.01 21.27
C CYS A 319 2.24 3.81 22.18
N VAL A 320 1.36 4.00 23.17
CA VAL A 320 0.98 2.92 24.13
C VAL A 320 -0.35 2.29 23.76
N GLN A 321 -1.30 3.09 23.27
CA GLN A 321 -2.65 2.69 22.91
C GLN A 321 -2.71 2.31 21.42
N ILE A 322 -2.20 1.13 21.10
CA ILE A 322 -2.10 0.62 19.72
C ILE A 322 -2.81 -0.74 19.55
N ARG A 323 -3.52 -1.19 20.58
CA ARG A 323 -4.12 -2.53 20.66
C ARG A 323 -5.48 -2.47 21.33
N GLY A 324 -6.36 -3.38 20.96
CA GLY A 324 -7.71 -3.50 21.48
C GLY A 324 -8.70 -2.53 20.81
N PRO A 325 -9.99 -2.93 20.72
CA PRO A 325 -10.98 -2.23 19.90
C PRO A 325 -11.28 -0.81 20.40
N GLN A 326 -11.26 -0.60 21.72
CA GLN A 326 -11.49 0.70 22.34
C GLN A 326 -10.19 1.40 22.77
N ALA A 327 -9.06 0.72 22.69
CA ALA A 327 -7.76 1.19 23.18
C ALA A 327 -6.80 1.56 22.03
N GLY A 328 -7.37 2.06 20.92
CA GLY A 328 -6.62 2.61 19.79
C GLY A 328 -6.11 1.59 18.77
N GLY A 329 -6.46 0.30 18.91
CA GLY A 329 -6.11 -0.76 17.95
C GLY A 329 -7.11 -0.95 16.80
N ALA A 330 -8.22 -0.21 16.78
CA ALA A 330 -9.24 -0.31 15.74
C ALA A 330 -8.84 0.49 14.49
N VAL A 331 -8.76 -0.21 13.36
CA VAL A 331 -8.63 0.35 12.01
C VAL A 331 -10.02 0.61 11.47
N GLN A 332 -10.39 1.89 11.42
CA GLN A 332 -11.68 2.38 10.93
C GLN A 332 -11.61 2.70 9.43
N ASP A 333 -12.80 2.82 8.84
CA ASP A 333 -13.03 3.21 7.44
C ASP A 333 -12.36 2.27 6.45
N LEU A 334 -12.55 0.96 6.64
CA LEU A 334 -12.10 -0.03 5.67
C LEU A 334 -13.07 -0.11 4.48
N PRO A 335 -12.56 -0.16 3.23
CA PRO A 335 -13.40 -0.34 2.06
C PRO A 335 -14.22 -1.64 2.13
N ILE A 336 -15.55 -1.55 1.99
CA ILE A 336 -16.43 -2.72 1.90
C ILE A 336 -17.06 -2.80 0.51
N HIS A 337 -16.77 -3.88 -0.22
CA HIS A 337 -17.37 -4.15 -1.52
C HIS A 337 -18.59 -5.07 -1.37
N LEU A 338 -19.73 -4.67 -1.92
CA LEU A 338 -20.94 -5.48 -2.00
C LEU A 338 -21.00 -6.09 -3.40
N TYR A 339 -21.15 -7.41 -3.49
CA TYR A 339 -21.28 -8.10 -4.77
C TYR A 339 -22.44 -9.10 -4.73
N ASP A 340 -23.10 -9.28 -5.88
CA ASP A 340 -24.21 -10.22 -6.03
C ASP A 340 -23.75 -11.49 -6.77
N LEU A 341 -24.00 -12.65 -6.17
CA LEU A 341 -23.77 -13.98 -6.76
C LEU A 341 -25.08 -14.67 -7.17
N GLY A 342 -26.19 -13.93 -7.30
CA GLY A 342 -27.52 -14.46 -7.59
C GLY A 342 -28.24 -15.07 -6.38
N THR A 343 -27.63 -14.98 -5.19
CA THR A 343 -28.24 -15.36 -3.89
C THR A 343 -28.51 -14.14 -3.01
N GLY A 344 -28.31 -12.92 -3.55
CA GLY A 344 -28.39 -11.65 -2.85
C GLY A 344 -27.02 -11.01 -2.65
N ASN A 345 -27.04 -9.75 -2.21
CA ASN A 345 -25.84 -8.97 -1.96
C ASN A 345 -25.03 -9.56 -0.80
N GLN A 346 -23.84 -10.07 -1.12
CA GLN A 346 -22.87 -10.54 -0.14
C GLN A 346 -21.77 -9.49 0.04
N VAL A 347 -21.28 -9.39 1.27
CA VAL A 347 -20.21 -8.47 1.63
C VAL A 347 -18.87 -9.15 1.42
N LYS A 348 -18.00 -8.55 0.61
CA LYS A 348 -16.57 -8.93 0.59
C LYS A 348 -15.91 -8.43 1.87
N ILE A 349 -15.20 -9.33 2.53
CA ILE A 349 -14.41 -8.98 3.71
C ILE A 349 -13.26 -8.03 3.34
N PRO A 350 -13.01 -6.97 4.13
CA PRO A 350 -11.95 -5.99 3.85
C PRO A 350 -10.55 -6.47 4.24
N SER A 351 -10.45 -7.60 4.95
CA SER A 351 -9.19 -8.32 5.16
C SER A 351 -9.16 -9.56 4.26
N GLU A 352 -7.98 -10.03 3.85
CA GLU A 352 -7.88 -11.23 2.99
C GLU A 352 -8.58 -12.45 3.59
N VAL A 353 -8.52 -12.57 4.92
CA VAL A 353 -9.20 -13.62 5.67
C VAL A 353 -9.79 -13.08 6.95
N MET A 354 -10.86 -13.72 7.41
CA MET A 354 -11.40 -13.46 8.73
C MET A 354 -10.70 -14.34 9.78
N LEU A 355 -10.03 -13.72 10.75
CA LEU A 355 -9.41 -14.40 11.89
C LEU A 355 -10.30 -14.28 13.14
N PRO A 356 -10.89 -15.39 13.64
CA PRO A 356 -11.54 -15.42 14.94
C PRO A 356 -10.58 -15.08 16.08
N GLU A 357 -11.10 -14.58 17.19
CA GLU A 357 -10.30 -14.17 18.36
C GLU A 357 -9.43 -15.31 18.94
N THR A 358 -9.93 -16.56 18.92
CA THR A 358 -9.12 -17.71 19.37
C THR A 358 -7.89 -17.93 18.49
N ARG A 359 -8.02 -17.72 17.18
CA ARG A 359 -6.92 -17.82 16.20
C ARG A 359 -5.97 -16.65 16.29
N GLU A 360 -6.52 -15.45 16.46
CA GLU A 360 -5.75 -14.23 16.73
C GLU A 360 -4.77 -14.50 17.88
N PHE A 361 -5.25 -15.06 18.99
CA PHE A 361 -4.42 -15.37 20.14
C PHE A 361 -3.33 -16.43 19.85
N GLU A 362 -3.66 -17.46 19.07
CA GLU A 362 -2.67 -18.48 18.64
C GLU A 362 -1.54 -17.85 17.81
N PHE A 363 -1.88 -17.03 16.82
CA PHE A 363 -0.88 -16.31 16.00
C PHE A 363 -0.10 -15.28 16.83
N ALA A 364 -0.77 -14.60 17.76
CA ALA A 364 -0.16 -13.65 18.67
C ALA A 364 0.93 -14.30 19.54
N ASN A 365 0.68 -15.51 20.06
CA ASN A 365 1.66 -16.28 20.83
C ASN A 365 2.87 -16.74 20.00
N LEU A 366 2.69 -16.84 18.68
CA LEU A 366 3.75 -17.15 17.73
C LEU A 366 4.56 -15.92 17.28
N GLY A 367 4.20 -14.73 17.79
CA GLY A 367 4.94 -13.49 17.55
C GLY A 367 4.46 -12.72 16.31
N PHE A 368 3.24 -12.98 15.85
CA PHE A 368 2.58 -12.19 14.81
C PHE A 368 1.64 -11.14 15.42
N ILE A 369 1.27 -10.16 14.59
CA ILE A 369 0.32 -9.09 14.89
C ILE A 369 -0.87 -9.28 13.94
N PRO A 370 -1.80 -10.17 14.30
CA PRO A 370 -2.98 -10.44 13.50
C PRO A 370 -3.99 -9.27 13.55
N LEU A 371 -4.53 -8.93 12.39
CA LEU A 371 -5.68 -8.05 12.23
C LEU A 371 -6.94 -8.90 12.14
N SER A 372 -7.86 -8.69 13.08
CA SER A 372 -9.13 -9.39 13.13
C SER A 372 -10.27 -8.47 12.69
N TYR A 373 -11.01 -8.90 11.68
CA TYR A 373 -12.19 -8.19 11.18
C TYR A 373 -13.46 -8.57 11.97
N TYR A 374 -14.27 -7.59 12.31
CA TYR A 374 -15.57 -7.81 12.95
C TYR A 374 -16.64 -8.00 11.88
N LYS A 375 -17.33 -9.15 11.90
CA LYS A 375 -18.45 -9.41 10.99
C LYS A 375 -19.51 -8.30 11.10
N ASN A 376 -20.00 -7.87 9.95
CA ASN A 376 -21.06 -6.86 9.80
C ASN A 376 -20.70 -5.47 10.36
N ARG A 377 -19.41 -5.15 10.48
CA ARG A 377 -18.92 -3.83 10.85
C ARG A 377 -17.82 -3.39 9.90
N ASP A 378 -17.63 -2.08 9.78
CA ASP A 378 -16.67 -1.42 8.90
C ASP A 378 -15.27 -1.19 9.51
N TYR A 379 -14.97 -1.89 10.62
CA TYR A 379 -13.68 -1.81 11.26
C TYR A 379 -13.06 -3.18 11.50
N ALA A 380 -11.73 -3.19 11.46
CA ALA A 380 -10.91 -4.29 11.93
C ALA A 380 -10.11 -3.85 13.17
N CYS A 381 -9.58 -4.80 13.94
CA CYS A 381 -8.87 -4.49 15.17
C CYS A 381 -7.64 -5.36 15.34
N PHE A 382 -6.54 -4.73 15.75
CA PHE A 382 -5.39 -5.42 16.33
C PHE A 382 -5.66 -5.64 17.82
N PHE A 383 -5.88 -6.88 18.25
CA PHE A 383 -6.10 -7.18 19.67
C PHE A 383 -4.80 -7.30 20.43
N SER A 384 -3.83 -7.96 19.81
CA SER A 384 -2.45 -8.07 20.29
C SER A 384 -1.48 -7.31 19.39
N ALA A 385 -0.34 -6.93 19.95
CA ALA A 385 0.72 -6.22 19.23
C ALA A 385 2.09 -6.79 19.64
N ASN A 386 2.18 -8.11 19.66
CA ASN A 386 3.34 -8.82 20.15
C ASN A 386 4.52 -8.71 19.17
N SER A 387 5.73 -8.78 19.72
CA SER A 387 6.94 -8.89 18.91
C SER A 387 7.19 -10.34 18.49
N ALA A 388 8.09 -10.53 17.52
CA ALA A 388 8.51 -11.86 17.08
C ALA A 388 9.17 -12.69 18.20
N GLN A 389 9.74 -12.03 19.22
CA GLN A 389 10.44 -12.69 20.32
C GLN A 389 9.57 -13.77 21.00
N LYS A 390 10.19 -14.86 21.42
CA LYS A 390 9.57 -15.81 22.35
C LYS A 390 10.02 -15.44 23.77
N PRO A 391 9.10 -15.08 24.68
CA PRO A 391 9.49 -14.72 26.03
C PRO A 391 10.13 -15.92 26.74
N ALA A 392 11.33 -15.72 27.27
CA ALA A 392 12.04 -16.73 28.04
C ALA A 392 11.30 -17.01 29.36
N LEU A 393 11.24 -18.28 29.75
CA LEU A 393 10.74 -18.73 31.03
C LEU A 393 11.91 -18.74 32.02
N TYR A 394 11.73 -18.05 33.14
CA TYR A 394 12.69 -17.98 34.23
C TYR A 394 12.12 -18.67 35.46
N ASP A 395 12.99 -19.10 36.37
CA ASP A 395 12.57 -19.81 37.60
C ASP A 395 11.70 -18.93 38.51
N THR A 396 11.90 -17.61 38.48
CA THR A 396 11.09 -16.66 39.23
C THR A 396 9.91 -16.14 38.41
N ALA A 397 8.74 -16.08 39.04
CA ALA A 397 7.53 -15.55 38.44
C ALA A 397 7.71 -14.08 37.98
N ASP A 398 8.46 -13.29 38.76
CA ASP A 398 8.73 -11.88 38.45
C ASP A 398 9.64 -11.71 37.22
N ALA A 399 10.70 -12.50 37.08
CA ALA A 399 11.54 -12.45 35.89
C ALA A 399 10.77 -12.92 34.64
N THR A 400 9.93 -13.95 34.78
CA THR A 400 9.03 -14.38 33.70
C THR A 400 8.01 -13.30 33.34
N ALA A 401 7.46 -12.59 34.32
CA ALA A 401 6.56 -11.46 34.07
C ALA A 401 7.28 -10.30 33.36
N ASN A 402 8.51 -9.98 33.75
CA ASN A 402 9.32 -8.94 33.11
C ASN A 402 9.66 -9.29 31.66
N SER A 403 10.04 -10.55 31.41
CA SER A 403 10.26 -11.10 30.06
C SER A 403 9.02 -10.94 29.18
N ARG A 404 7.83 -11.26 29.72
CA ARG A 404 6.55 -11.06 29.03
C ARG A 404 6.23 -9.58 28.80
N ILE A 405 6.59 -8.68 29.70
CA ILE A 405 6.39 -7.24 29.52
C ILE A 405 7.24 -6.73 28.38
N CYS A 406 8.52 -7.11 28.30
CA CYS A 406 9.38 -6.77 27.17
C CYS A 406 8.75 -7.28 25.86
N TRP A 407 8.29 -8.53 25.83
CA TRP A 407 7.64 -9.11 24.65
C TRP A 407 6.41 -8.34 24.14
N ILE A 408 5.55 -7.83 25.05
CA ILE A 408 4.28 -7.15 24.73
C ILE A 408 4.44 -5.65 24.51
N LYS A 409 5.31 -5.00 25.29
CA LYS A 409 5.35 -3.53 25.44
C LYS A 409 6.62 -2.87 24.92
N HIS A 410 7.57 -3.60 24.31
CA HIS A 410 8.86 -3.00 23.91
C HIS A 410 8.71 -1.79 22.97
N LYS A 411 7.66 -1.77 22.15
CA LYS A 411 7.38 -0.68 21.20
C LYS A 411 7.11 0.67 21.88
N ALA A 412 6.55 0.66 23.09
CA ALA A 412 6.39 1.87 23.90
C ALA A 412 7.67 2.25 24.66
N LEU A 413 8.54 1.29 24.96
CA LEU A 413 9.82 1.50 25.66
C LEU A 413 10.89 2.13 24.77
N CYS A 414 10.83 1.91 23.45
CA CYS A 414 11.74 2.50 22.47
C CYS A 414 11.78 4.05 22.55
N TYR A 415 10.62 4.69 22.74
CA TYR A 415 10.50 6.13 22.91
C TYR A 415 11.22 6.67 24.17
N PHE A 416 11.28 5.89 25.25
CA PHE A 416 11.99 6.31 26.45
C PHE A 416 13.51 6.39 26.21
N GLY A 417 14.08 5.47 25.43
CA GLY A 417 15.51 5.47 25.10
C GLY A 417 15.92 6.72 24.32
N ALA A 418 15.15 7.09 23.30
CA ALA A 418 15.37 8.29 22.51
C ALA A 418 15.22 9.59 23.32
N TYR A 419 14.16 9.69 24.13
CA TYR A 419 13.91 10.86 24.97
C TYR A 419 15.02 11.10 26.01
N PHE A 420 15.45 10.05 26.70
CA PHE A 420 16.53 10.19 27.68
C PHE A 420 17.87 10.51 27.03
N ARG A 421 18.21 9.89 25.89
CA ARG A 421 19.47 10.19 25.20
C ARG A 421 19.54 11.67 24.77
N GLY A 422 18.46 12.21 24.20
CA GLY A 422 18.38 13.63 23.84
C GLY A 422 18.56 14.55 25.06
N LYS A 423 17.87 14.25 26.16
CA LYS A 423 17.95 15.05 27.40
C LYS A 423 19.35 15.02 28.04
N TYR A 424 19.93 13.84 28.22
CA TYR A 424 21.24 13.73 28.89
C TYR A 424 22.41 14.24 28.04
N ARG A 425 22.27 14.30 26.70
CA ARG A 425 23.33 14.85 25.84
C ARG A 425 23.45 16.38 25.98
N VAL A 426 22.33 17.07 26.19
CA VAL A 426 22.32 18.49 26.57
C VAL A 426 22.97 18.68 27.95
N ASP A 427 22.67 17.78 28.88
CA ASP A 427 23.18 17.82 30.26
C ASP A 427 24.71 17.60 30.35
N CYS A 428 25.29 16.80 29.44
CA CYS A 428 26.75 16.62 29.36
C CYS A 428 27.48 17.91 28.98
N HIS A 429 26.85 18.82 28.24
CA HIS A 429 27.41 20.16 27.97
C HIS A 429 27.37 21.07 29.20
N GLU A 430 26.47 20.81 30.16
CA GLU A 430 26.29 21.62 31.37
C GLU A 430 27.22 21.23 32.54
N GLY A 431 28.05 20.19 32.41
CA GLY A 431 29.08 19.85 33.41
C GLY A 431 28.52 19.44 34.78
N LEU A 432 27.50 18.58 34.80
CA LEU A 432 26.83 18.13 36.04
C LEU A 432 27.67 17.11 36.82
N SER A 433 27.65 17.21 38.16
CA SER A 433 28.26 16.25 39.07
C SER A 433 27.41 14.98 39.27
N GLU A 434 28.07 13.87 39.57
CA GLU A 434 27.50 12.52 39.65
C GLU A 434 26.32 12.39 40.66
N GLU A 435 26.28 13.26 41.68
CA GLU A 435 25.22 13.29 42.71
C GLU A 435 23.86 13.83 42.19
N TYR A 436 23.84 14.67 41.16
CA TYR A 436 22.58 15.25 40.63
C TYR A 436 21.91 14.38 39.54
N PHE A 437 22.62 13.36 39.04
CA PHE A 437 22.13 12.46 37.99
C PHE A 437 20.89 11.64 38.42
N PRO A 438 20.84 11.03 39.63
CA PRO A 438 19.69 10.26 40.08
C PRO A 438 18.43 11.12 40.26
N GLU A 439 18.58 12.36 40.73
CA GLU A 439 17.47 13.30 40.94
C GLU A 439 16.91 13.81 39.62
N ARG A 440 17.76 14.25 38.67
CA ARG A 440 17.29 14.61 37.31
C ARG A 440 16.64 13.44 36.57
N LYS A 441 17.10 12.21 36.80
CA LYS A 441 16.48 11.01 36.23
C LYS A 441 15.09 10.79 36.80
N LYS A 442 14.92 10.91 38.11
CA LYS A 442 13.61 10.87 38.76
C LYS A 442 12.70 12.00 38.27
N ASP A 443 13.21 13.22 38.16
CA ASP A 443 12.45 14.38 37.67
C ASP A 443 12.12 14.30 36.18
N GLY A 444 12.97 13.67 35.36
CA GLY A 444 12.66 13.37 33.96
C GLY A 444 11.51 12.36 33.83
N ILE A 445 11.51 11.32 34.66
CA ILE A 445 10.44 10.31 34.70
C ILE A 445 9.14 10.90 35.25
N HIS A 446 9.19 11.73 36.30
CA HIS A 446 8.01 12.25 37.00
C HIS A 446 7.50 13.59 36.44
N GLY A 447 8.37 14.39 35.83
CA GLY A 447 8.07 15.72 35.27
C GLY A 447 7.38 15.67 33.91
N GLY A 448 7.52 14.58 33.15
CA GLY A 448 6.76 14.34 31.91
C GLY A 448 5.24 14.33 32.11
N ARG A 449 4.78 14.08 33.35
CA ARG A 449 3.36 14.13 33.72
C ARG A 449 2.77 15.56 33.84
N LYS A 450 3.59 16.61 33.89
CA LYS A 450 3.14 18.00 34.12
C LYS A 450 3.13 18.90 32.88
N ARG A 451 3.68 18.47 31.73
CA ARG A 451 3.73 19.28 30.49
C ARG A 451 2.70 18.87 29.43
N GLY A 452 1.70 18.07 29.79
CA GLY A 452 0.57 17.67 28.95
C GLY A 452 -0.76 18.22 29.47
N ARG A 453 -0.85 19.54 29.64
CA ARG A 453 -2.11 20.26 29.81
C ARG A 453 -2.11 21.50 28.94
#